data_AF-A0A0E4BSZ7-F1
#
_entry.id   AF-A0A0E4BSZ7-F1
#
_cell.length_a   1.000
_cell.length_b   1.000
_cell.length_c   1.000
_cell.angle_alpha   90.00
_cell.angle_beta   90.00
_cell.angle_gamma   90.00
#
_symmetry.space_group_name_H-M   'P 1'
#
loop_
_entity.id
_entity.type
_entity.pdbx_description
1 polymer ?
#
loop_
_entity_poly.entity_id
_entity_poly.type
_entity_poly.pdbx_seq_one_letter_code
_entity_poly.pdbx_strand_id
1 'polypeptide(L)'
;MATGFKTIENRLAEILANLPNRFVAGFLKLVVQPFGARVLGPSDRVVHQCASLVLEPSAARDRLTADLAHVDDDGGFARLERAFKLVAGTDAIAKRMRAAHISDWKEAVAKGVITQAEGEQLAATREAVTKVIEVDDFAPEALSPIYKKTGDVHQFFQELGEQRAAS
;
A
#
# COMPACT_ATOMS: atom_id res chain seq x y z
N MET A 1 -34.25 -3.62 -6.92
CA MET A 1 -34.12 -3.84 -8.37
C MET A 1 -33.53 -2.65 -9.13
N ALA A 2 -33.98 -1.41 -8.90
CA ALA A 2 -33.48 -0.22 -9.62
C ALA A 2 -31.96 0.05 -9.50
N THR A 3 -31.36 -0.24 -8.34
CA THR A 3 -29.92 -0.02 -8.12
C THR A 3 -29.05 -0.93 -9.01
N GLY A 4 -29.47 -2.18 -9.23
CA GLY A 4 -28.70 -3.14 -10.04
C GLY A 4 -28.61 -2.72 -11.51
N PHE A 5 -29.73 -2.30 -12.12
CA PHE A 5 -29.74 -1.80 -13.49
C PHE A 5 -28.85 -0.56 -13.64
N LYS A 6 -28.91 0.39 -12.70
CA LYS A 6 -28.01 1.55 -12.68
C LYS A 6 -26.54 1.15 -12.61
N THR A 7 -26.18 0.18 -11.77
CA THR A 7 -24.80 -0.31 -11.70
C THR A 7 -24.37 -0.92 -13.02
N ILE A 8 -25.19 -1.79 -13.63
CA ILE A 8 -24.88 -2.43 -14.91
C ILE A 8 -24.71 -1.38 -16.01
N GLU A 9 -25.63 -0.43 -16.12
CA GLU A 9 -25.56 0.68 -17.10
C GLU A 9 -24.26 1.49 -16.95
N ASN A 10 -23.85 1.78 -15.71
CA ASN A 10 -22.64 2.55 -15.44
C ASN A 10 -21.38 1.75 -15.76
N ARG A 11 -21.32 0.46 -15.38
CA ARG A 11 -20.17 -0.39 -15.70
C ARG A 11 -19.98 -0.57 -17.20
N LEU A 12 -21.07 -0.79 -17.95
CA LEU A 12 -21.00 -0.89 -19.40
C LEU A 12 -20.52 0.43 -20.01
N ALA A 13 -21.00 1.57 -19.52
CA ALA A 13 -20.56 2.87 -19.99
C ALA A 13 -19.07 3.15 -19.66
N GLU A 14 -18.59 2.77 -18.47
CA GLU A 14 -17.18 2.87 -18.05
C GLU A 14 -16.27 2.01 -18.95
N ILE A 15 -16.65 0.75 -19.20
CA ILE A 15 -15.88 -0.15 -20.08
C ILE A 15 -15.79 0.42 -21.49
N LEU A 16 -16.90 0.89 -22.04
CA LEU A 16 -16.93 1.49 -23.38
C LEU A 16 -16.13 2.79 -23.43
N ALA A 17 -16.16 3.61 -22.37
CA ALA A 17 -15.35 4.82 -22.28
C ALA A 17 -13.84 4.51 -22.28
N ASN A 18 -13.42 3.41 -21.67
CA ASN A 18 -12.00 3.03 -21.54
C ASN A 18 -11.48 2.07 -22.62
N LEU A 19 -12.33 1.57 -23.53
CA LEU A 19 -11.90 0.62 -24.57
C LEU A 19 -10.85 1.23 -25.53
N PRO A 20 -9.67 0.61 -25.76
CA PRO A 20 -8.61 1.24 -26.55
C PRO A 20 -9.03 1.55 -28.00
N ASN A 21 -9.87 0.71 -28.61
CA ASN A 21 -10.39 0.93 -29.95
C ASN A 21 -11.69 1.74 -29.92
N ARG A 22 -11.62 3.01 -30.34
CA ARG A 22 -12.76 3.94 -30.33
C ARG A 22 -13.86 3.57 -31.33
N PHE A 23 -13.53 2.92 -32.44
CA PHE A 23 -14.52 2.44 -33.41
C PHE A 23 -15.37 1.32 -32.83
N VAL A 24 -14.71 0.32 -32.23
CA VAL A 24 -15.41 -0.79 -31.56
C VAL A 24 -16.25 -0.27 -30.39
N ALA A 25 -15.74 0.71 -29.64
CA ALA A 25 -16.48 1.34 -28.56
C ALA A 25 -17.77 2.02 -29.05
N GLY A 26 -17.70 2.76 -30.16
CA GLY A 26 -18.86 3.41 -30.78
C GLY A 26 -19.91 2.40 -31.25
N PHE A 27 -19.47 1.34 -31.93
CA PHE A 27 -20.35 0.26 -32.38
C PHE A 27 -21.04 -0.44 -31.20
N LEU A 28 -20.27 -0.87 -30.19
CA LEU A 28 -20.82 -1.54 -29.01
C LEU A 28 -21.73 -0.62 -28.21
N LYS A 29 -21.43 0.68 -28.13
CA LYS A 29 -22.32 1.65 -27.50
C LYS A 29 -23.67 1.71 -28.20
N LEU A 30 -23.69 1.70 -29.53
CA LEU A 30 -24.93 1.71 -30.30
C LEU A 30 -25.75 0.42 -30.10
N VAL A 31 -25.08 -0.74 -30.02
CA VAL A 31 -25.76 -2.04 -29.86
C VAL A 31 -26.26 -2.27 -28.44
N VAL A 32 -25.42 -1.98 -27.44
CA VAL A 32 -25.66 -2.36 -26.03
C VAL A 32 -26.33 -1.22 -25.25
N GLN A 33 -26.01 0.03 -25.55
CA GLN A 33 -26.46 1.19 -24.78
C GLN A 33 -26.78 2.41 -25.68
N PRO A 34 -27.73 2.29 -26.62
CA PRO A 34 -28.00 3.31 -27.64
C PRO A 34 -28.36 4.67 -27.04
N PHE A 35 -29.04 4.69 -25.89
CA PHE A 35 -29.44 5.90 -25.19
C PHE A 35 -28.44 6.34 -24.10
N GLY A 36 -27.34 5.61 -23.90
CA GLY A 36 -26.35 5.90 -22.85
C GLY A 36 -26.80 5.59 -21.42
N ALA A 37 -25.93 5.87 -20.45
CA ALA A 37 -26.23 5.75 -19.03
C ALA A 37 -26.91 7.05 -18.54
N ARG A 38 -27.90 6.93 -17.64
CA ARG A 38 -28.63 8.09 -17.12
C ARG A 38 -27.79 8.98 -16.21
N VAL A 39 -26.86 8.40 -15.44
CA VAL A 39 -25.99 9.13 -14.50
C VAL A 39 -24.58 8.53 -14.56
N LEU A 40 -23.66 9.27 -15.17
CA LEU A 40 -22.25 8.92 -15.21
C LEU A 40 -21.48 9.59 -14.07
N GLY A 41 -20.54 8.85 -13.49
CA GLY A 41 -19.54 9.40 -12.59
C GLY A 41 -18.44 10.17 -13.33
N PRO A 42 -17.43 10.66 -12.62
CA PRO A 42 -16.24 11.24 -13.24
C PRO A 42 -15.55 10.23 -14.15
N SER A 43 -14.96 10.70 -15.25
CA SER A 43 -14.18 9.83 -16.14
C SER A 43 -12.98 9.24 -15.41
N ASP A 44 -12.56 8.05 -15.82
CA ASP A 44 -11.38 7.37 -15.26
C ASP A 44 -10.11 8.22 -15.34
N ARG A 45 -9.97 9.03 -16.41
CA ARG A 45 -8.88 10.03 -16.53
C ARG A 45 -8.87 11.03 -15.37
N VAL A 46 -10.04 11.55 -15.00
CA VAL A 46 -10.17 12.51 -13.89
C VAL A 46 -9.91 11.81 -12.56
N VAL A 47 -10.43 10.59 -12.38
CA VAL A 47 -10.15 9.78 -11.18
C VAL A 47 -8.65 9.52 -11.04
N HIS A 48 -7.98 9.16 -12.12
CA HIS A 48 -6.53 8.94 -12.12
C HIS A 48 -5.76 10.21 -11.77
N GLN A 49 -6.13 11.36 -12.34
CA GLN A 49 -5.53 12.66 -11.99
C GLN A 49 -5.72 13.00 -10.50
N CYS A 50 -6.91 12.80 -9.96
CA CYS A 50 -7.17 12.99 -8.54
C CYS A 50 -6.34 12.03 -7.68
N ALA A 51 -6.22 10.77 -8.08
CA ALA A 51 -5.42 9.78 -7.38
C ALA A 51 -3.93 10.16 -7.37
N SER A 52 -3.38 10.61 -8.50
CA SER A 52 -1.99 11.09 -8.58
C SER A 52 -1.75 12.26 -7.63
N LEU A 53 -2.68 13.22 -7.53
CA LEU A 53 -2.54 14.35 -6.60
C LEU A 53 -2.47 13.93 -5.13
N VAL A 54 -3.10 12.82 -4.76
CA VAL A 54 -3.12 12.30 -3.38
C VAL A 54 -1.95 11.35 -3.10
N LEU A 55 -1.55 10.56 -4.11
CA LEU A 55 -0.49 9.56 -3.99
C LEU A 55 0.92 10.12 -4.21
N GLU A 56 1.04 11.34 -4.72
CA GLU A 56 2.32 12.05 -4.87
C GLU A 56 2.39 13.25 -3.92
N PRO A 57 3.60 13.66 -3.49
CA PRO A 57 3.78 14.90 -2.77
C PRO A 57 3.26 16.09 -3.61
N SER A 58 2.22 16.77 -3.13
CA SER A 58 1.58 17.86 -3.85
C SER A 58 1.00 18.90 -2.89
N ALA A 59 0.93 20.16 -3.32
CA ALA A 59 0.32 21.23 -2.51
C ALA A 59 -1.15 20.95 -2.17
N ALA A 60 -1.87 20.22 -3.03
CA ALA A 60 -3.24 19.81 -2.77
C ALA A 60 -3.31 18.80 -1.62
N ARG A 61 -2.39 17.82 -1.60
CA ARG A 61 -2.27 16.85 -0.51
C ARG A 61 -1.88 17.56 0.79
N ASP A 62 -0.88 18.42 0.77
CA ASP A 62 -0.40 19.13 1.96
C ASP A 62 -1.52 19.95 2.61
N ARG A 63 -2.38 20.59 1.80
CA ARG A 63 -3.58 21.28 2.29
C ARG A 63 -4.60 20.33 2.93
N LEU A 64 -4.77 19.13 2.38
CA LEU A 64 -5.70 18.13 2.92
C LEU A 64 -5.18 17.44 4.18
N THR A 65 -3.86 17.40 4.37
CA THR A 65 -3.19 16.69 5.47
C THR A 65 -2.58 17.60 6.53
N ALA A 66 -2.77 18.93 6.43
CA ALA A 66 -2.14 19.92 7.29
C ALA A 66 -2.30 19.64 8.80
N ASP A 67 -3.47 19.15 9.21
CA ASP A 67 -3.78 18.87 10.62
C ASP A 67 -3.57 17.41 11.03
N LEU A 68 -3.16 16.54 10.10
CA LEU A 68 -3.00 15.09 10.35
C LEU A 68 -1.61 14.71 10.84
N ALA A 69 -0.59 15.51 10.51
CA ALA A 69 0.80 15.22 10.85
C ALA A 69 1.40 16.39 11.63
N HIS A 70 1.31 16.34 12.96
CA HIS A 70 2.24 17.11 13.79
C HIS A 70 3.63 16.48 13.66
N VAL A 71 4.56 17.23 13.07
CA VAL A 71 5.86 16.75 12.56
C VAL A 71 6.87 16.41 13.68
N ASP A 72 6.59 16.79 14.92
CA ASP A 72 7.53 16.69 16.05
C ASP A 72 7.28 15.50 17.01
N ASP A 73 6.39 14.58 16.67
CA ASP A 73 6.19 13.34 17.43
C ASP A 73 6.66 12.11 16.62
N ASP A 74 7.16 11.07 17.28
CA ASP A 74 7.46 9.77 16.64
C ASP A 74 6.22 8.87 16.55
N GLY A 75 5.03 9.49 16.58
CA GLY A 75 3.74 8.82 16.44
C GLY A 75 3.53 8.19 15.05
N GLY A 76 2.56 7.28 14.95
CA GLY A 76 2.29 6.51 13.72
C GLY A 76 2.09 7.37 12.47
N PHE A 77 1.42 8.52 12.58
CA PHE A 77 1.20 9.45 11.46
C PHE A 77 2.49 10.11 10.97
N ALA A 78 3.41 10.47 11.87
CA ALA A 78 4.69 11.07 11.49
C ALA A 78 5.60 10.03 10.81
N ARG A 79 5.60 8.78 11.30
CA ARG A 79 6.29 7.66 10.65
C ARG A 79 5.73 7.40 9.26
N LEU A 80 4.40 7.40 9.11
CA LEU A 80 3.71 7.23 7.83
C LEU A 80 4.09 8.33 6.83
N GLU A 81 4.08 9.59 7.26
CA GLU A 81 4.44 10.73 6.40
C GLU A 81 5.91 10.68 5.96
N ARG A 82 6.81 10.27 6.86
CA ARG A 82 8.23 10.06 6.53
C ARG A 82 8.40 8.94 5.50
N ALA A 83 7.75 7.80 5.72
CA ALA A 83 7.80 6.68 4.79
C ALA A 83 7.20 7.04 3.42
N PHE A 84 6.09 7.77 3.40
CA PHE A 84 5.46 8.26 2.16
C PHE A 84 6.43 9.09 1.31
N LYS A 85 7.11 10.08 1.90
CA LYS A 85 8.09 10.92 1.19
C LYS A 85 9.27 10.12 0.64
N LEU A 86 9.77 9.15 1.42
CA LEU A 86 10.86 8.26 0.98
C LEU A 86 10.45 7.34 -0.17
N VAL A 87 9.24 6.77 -0.12
CA VAL A 87 8.70 5.93 -1.20
C VAL A 87 8.50 6.74 -2.47
N ALA A 88 7.91 7.93 -2.37
CA ALA A 88 7.75 8.82 -3.52
C ALA A 88 9.10 9.23 -4.14
N GLY A 89 10.09 9.55 -3.30
CA GLY A 89 11.44 9.90 -3.75
C GLY A 89 12.22 8.77 -4.42
N THR A 90 11.93 7.51 -4.07
CA THR A 90 12.63 6.33 -4.61
C THR A 90 11.86 5.58 -5.69
N ASP A 91 10.66 6.04 -6.08
CA ASP A 91 9.80 5.38 -7.07
C ASP A 91 10.48 5.19 -8.43
N ALA A 92 11.22 6.20 -8.91
CA ALA A 92 11.97 6.11 -10.17
C ALA A 92 13.06 5.02 -10.12
N ILE A 93 13.73 4.87 -8.98
CA ILE A 93 14.76 3.85 -8.76
C ILE A 93 14.11 2.46 -8.74
N ALA A 94 13.00 2.31 -8.01
CA ALA A 94 12.23 1.08 -7.95
C ALA A 94 11.66 0.67 -9.33
N LYS A 95 11.21 1.63 -10.15
CA LYS A 95 10.77 1.40 -11.52
C LYS A 95 11.91 0.87 -12.41
N ARG A 96 13.13 1.42 -12.30
CA ARG A 96 14.31 0.91 -13.03
C ARG A 96 14.65 -0.53 -12.64
N MET A 97 14.64 -0.84 -11.34
CA MET A 97 14.87 -2.20 -10.86
C MET A 97 13.79 -3.19 -11.35
N ARG A 98 12.51 -2.77 -11.32
CA ARG A 98 11.40 -3.59 -11.81
C ARG A 98 11.50 -3.87 -13.31
N ALA A 99 11.89 -2.87 -14.10
CA ALA A 99 12.13 -3.04 -15.55
C ALA A 99 13.30 -4.00 -15.83
N ALA A 100 14.29 -4.04 -14.94
CA ALA A 100 15.40 -4.99 -15.00
C ALA A 100 15.09 -6.37 -14.38
N HIS A 101 13.87 -6.58 -13.86
CA HIS A 101 13.44 -7.81 -13.17
C HIS A 101 14.32 -8.19 -11.96
N ILE A 102 14.82 -7.20 -11.22
CA ILE A 102 15.67 -7.40 -10.03
C ILE A 102 14.95 -6.91 -8.78
N SER A 103 14.88 -7.76 -7.75
CA SER A 103 14.20 -7.44 -6.49
C SER A 103 15.17 -6.98 -5.38
N ASP A 104 16.41 -7.48 -5.41
CA ASP A 104 17.46 -7.12 -4.45
C ASP A 104 18.25 -5.91 -4.98
N TRP A 105 18.33 -4.85 -4.16
CA TRP A 105 19.05 -3.64 -4.54
C TRP A 105 20.56 -3.89 -4.62
N LYS A 106 21.12 -4.82 -3.85
CA LYS A 106 22.55 -5.16 -3.92
C LYS A 106 22.90 -5.80 -5.25
N GLU A 107 22.01 -6.68 -5.74
CA GLU A 107 22.14 -7.29 -7.07
C GLU A 107 22.00 -6.23 -8.17
N ALA A 108 21.09 -5.26 -8.00
CA ALA A 108 20.92 -4.17 -8.96
C ALA A 108 22.15 -3.24 -9.03
N VAL A 109 22.83 -3.00 -7.91
CA VAL A 109 24.12 -2.29 -7.87
C VAL A 109 25.21 -3.10 -8.57
N ALA A 110 25.31 -4.40 -8.27
CA ALA A 110 26.31 -5.28 -8.90
C ALA A 110 26.15 -5.36 -10.43
N LYS A 111 24.91 -5.28 -10.93
CA LYS A 111 24.57 -5.25 -12.36
C LYS A 111 24.62 -3.84 -12.97
N GLY A 112 24.93 -2.80 -12.19
CA GLY A 112 25.02 -1.41 -12.66
C GLY A 112 23.69 -0.77 -13.06
N VAL A 113 22.55 -1.33 -12.64
CA VAL A 113 21.21 -0.78 -12.93
C VAL A 113 20.94 0.48 -12.10
N ILE A 114 21.49 0.52 -10.88
CA ILE A 114 21.41 1.63 -9.93
C ILE A 114 22.78 1.89 -9.30
N THR A 115 22.96 3.08 -8.72
CA THR A 115 24.20 3.41 -7.98
C THR A 115 24.13 2.92 -6.53
N GLN A 116 25.28 2.86 -5.86
CA GLN A 116 25.35 2.51 -4.44
C GLN A 116 24.51 3.46 -3.57
N ALA A 117 24.57 4.77 -3.84
CA ALA A 117 23.78 5.77 -3.12
C ALA A 117 22.27 5.58 -3.32
N GLU A 118 21.85 5.22 -4.53
CA GLU A 118 20.45 4.89 -4.84
C GLU A 118 19.98 3.61 -4.12
N GLY A 119 20.86 2.61 -3.99
CA GLY A 119 20.63 1.40 -3.22
C GLY A 119 20.42 1.68 -1.73
N GLU A 120 21.24 2.56 -1.15
CA GLU A 120 21.12 2.99 0.24
C GLU A 120 19.83 3.77 0.50
N GLN A 121 19.41 4.62 -0.44
CA GLN A 121 18.10 5.29 -0.38
C GLN A 121 16.93 4.29 -0.37
N LEU A 122 17.00 3.24 -1.19
CA LEU A 122 15.99 2.17 -1.20
C LEU A 122 16.00 1.36 0.10
N ALA A 123 17.17 1.13 0.70
CA ALA A 123 17.29 0.46 1.98
C ALA A 123 16.65 1.29 3.11
N ALA A 124 16.96 2.58 3.17
CA ALA A 124 16.35 3.51 4.14
C ALA A 124 14.82 3.63 3.95
N THR A 125 14.36 3.63 2.70
CA THR A 125 12.93 3.60 2.38
C THR A 125 12.27 2.33 2.91
N ARG A 126 12.87 1.16 2.67
CA ARG A 126 12.37 -0.11 3.19
C ARG A 126 12.30 -0.12 4.71
N GLU A 127 13.33 0.37 5.38
CA GLU A 127 13.35 0.47 6.84
C GLU A 127 12.22 1.36 7.37
N ALA A 128 12.00 2.52 6.76
CA ALA A 128 10.92 3.42 7.13
C ALA A 128 9.53 2.78 6.92
N VAL A 129 9.33 2.06 5.81
CA VAL A 129 8.09 1.31 5.55
C VAL A 129 7.89 0.20 6.59
N THR A 130 8.94 -0.57 6.91
CA THR A 130 8.86 -1.62 7.93
C THR A 130 8.42 -1.03 9.28
N LYS A 131 9.00 0.10 9.71
CA LYS A 131 8.63 0.79 10.95
C LYS A 131 7.17 1.28 11.00
N VAL A 132 6.56 1.51 9.84
CA VAL A 132 5.13 1.89 9.74
C VAL A 132 4.23 0.67 9.79
N ILE A 133 4.67 -0.44 9.21
CA ILE A 133 3.93 -1.72 9.21
C ILE A 133 4.03 -2.41 10.58
N GLU A 134 5.15 -2.23 11.27
CA GLU A 134 5.42 -2.69 12.64
C GLU A 134 4.57 -1.90 13.64
N VAL A 135 3.26 -2.16 13.59
CA VAL A 135 2.29 -1.70 14.58
C VAL A 135 2.21 -2.79 15.64
N ASP A 136 3.14 -2.75 16.58
CA ASP A 136 3.08 -3.54 17.81
C ASP A 136 2.13 -2.83 18.80
N ASP A 137 0.84 -2.80 18.45
CA ASP A 137 -0.22 -2.24 19.32
C ASP A 137 -0.63 -3.22 20.42
N PHE A 138 -0.01 -4.40 20.45
CA PHE A 138 -0.27 -5.40 21.47
C PHE A 138 1.02 -6.00 22.00
N ALA A 139 1.24 -5.86 23.30
CA ALA A 139 2.19 -6.70 24.01
C ALA A 139 1.83 -8.18 23.76
N PRO A 140 2.78 -9.07 23.44
CA PRO A 140 2.53 -10.50 23.23
C PRO A 140 1.71 -11.15 24.35
N GLU A 141 1.88 -10.66 25.57
CA GLU A 141 1.17 -11.06 26.79
C GLU A 141 -0.32 -10.67 26.77
N ALA A 142 -0.72 -9.64 26.02
CA ALA A 142 -2.10 -9.21 25.84
C ALA A 142 -2.85 -10.02 24.77
N LEU A 143 -2.13 -10.56 23.78
CA LEU A 143 -2.69 -11.41 22.71
C LEU A 143 -2.84 -12.88 23.12
N SER A 144 -2.05 -13.33 24.09
CA SER A 144 -2.13 -14.70 24.61
C SER A 144 -1.82 -14.74 26.10
N PRO A 145 -2.77 -15.15 26.97
CA PRO A 145 -2.50 -15.39 28.39
C PRO A 145 -1.53 -16.57 28.63
N ILE A 146 -1.09 -17.26 27.56
CA ILE A 146 -0.19 -18.41 27.60
C ILE A 146 1.24 -18.03 27.15
N TYR A 147 1.45 -16.84 26.58
CA TYR A 147 2.79 -16.44 26.14
C TYR A 147 3.70 -16.23 27.35
N LYS A 148 4.68 -17.14 27.52
CA LYS A 148 5.79 -17.00 28.46
C LYS A 148 7.08 -16.91 27.66
N LYS A 149 7.90 -15.92 27.99
CA LYS A 149 9.22 -15.68 27.37
C LYS A 149 10.02 -16.97 27.40
N THR A 150 10.72 -17.30 26.31
CA THR A 150 11.39 -18.60 26.09
C THR A 150 12.35 -19.02 27.22
N GLY A 151 12.86 -18.07 28.01
CA GLY A 151 13.65 -18.34 29.22
C GLY A 151 12.88 -19.02 30.36
N ASP A 152 11.60 -18.69 30.55
CA ASP A 152 10.75 -19.22 31.64
C ASP A 152 10.16 -20.60 31.33
N VAL A 153 10.16 -21.00 30.05
CA VAL A 153 9.61 -22.27 29.60
C VAL A 153 10.40 -23.45 30.19
N HIS A 154 11.73 -23.32 30.27
CA HIS A 154 12.58 -24.36 30.87
C HIS A 154 12.36 -24.53 32.37
N GLN A 155 12.18 -23.44 33.12
CA GLN A 155 11.89 -23.50 34.55
C GLN A 155 10.52 -24.11 34.83
N PHE A 156 9.50 -23.77 34.03
CA PHE A 156 8.15 -24.32 34.20
C PHE A 156 8.10 -25.84 34.05
N PHE A 157 8.81 -26.41 33.05
CA PHE A 157 8.87 -27.87 32.89
C PHE A 157 9.69 -28.56 33.98
N GLN A 158 10.69 -27.89 34.55
CA GLN A 158 11.42 -28.39 35.72
C GLN A 158 10.50 -28.44 36.96
N GLU A 159 9.77 -27.37 37.26
CA GLU A 159 8.83 -27.33 38.40
C GLU A 159 7.70 -28.37 38.26
N LEU A 160 7.16 -28.55 37.05
CA LEU A 160 6.14 -29.59 36.79
C LEU A 160 6.71 -31.01 36.93
N GLY A 161 7.98 -31.21 36.58
CA GLY A 161 8.69 -32.47 36.76
C GLY A 161 8.90 -32.80 38.24
N GLU A 162 9.31 -31.82 39.04
CA GLU A 162 9.49 -31.98 40.50
C GLU A 162 8.15 -32.23 41.22
N GLN A 163 7.09 -31.51 40.86
CA GLN A 163 5.75 -31.73 41.43
C GLN A 163 5.20 -33.14 41.15
N ARG A 164 5.51 -33.72 39.98
CA ARG A 164 5.13 -35.10 39.65
C ARG A 164 6.01 -36.15 40.32
N ALA A 165 7.26 -35.82 40.62
CA ALA A 165 8.17 -36.70 41.34
C ALA A 165 7.90 -36.74 42.86
N ALA A 166 7.22 -35.70 43.38
CA ALA A 166 6.85 -35.58 44.79
C ALA A 166 5.45 -36.13 45.14
N SER A 167 4.68 -36.64 44.18
CA SER A 167 3.39 -37.33 44.39
C SER A 167 3.52 -38.84 44.20
#